data_AF-A0A952A6S4-F1
#
_entry.id   AF-A0A952A6S4-F1
#
_cell.length_a   1.000
_cell.length_b   1.000
_cell.length_c   1.000
_cell.angle_alpha   90.00
_cell.angle_beta   90.00
_cell.angle_gamma   90.00
#
_symmetry.space_group_name_H-M   'P 1'
#
loop_
_entity.id
_entity.type
_entity.pdbx_description
1 polymer ?
#
loop_
_entity_poly.entity_id
_entity_poly.type
_entity_poly.pdbx_seq_one_letter_code
_entity_poly.pdbx_strand_id
1 'polypeptide(L)'
;MTRELAILLDDAALAGAGRGIFFMDAAGITAADVNRMATHGRGVISASMSLSRAFALGIGRMERARVRPDCPAFLASVEASACCETGISAEERALTLRTLGRAETAPGDLKSPGHIMPAVVMESRSVLPDFGQAIV
;
A
#
# COMPACT_ATOMS: atom_id res chain seq x y z
N MET A 1 15.77 1.55 3.18
CA MET A 1 14.65 1.30 2.26
C MET A 1 15.19 1.13 0.85
N THR A 2 14.74 0.11 0.12
CA THR A 2 15.06 -0.03 -1.31
C THR A 2 14.28 1.03 -2.07
N ARG A 3 15.01 1.89 -2.79
CA ARG A 3 14.42 2.87 -3.72
C ARG A 3 14.00 2.25 -5.05
N GLU A 4 14.24 0.96 -5.20
CA GLU A 4 13.98 0.20 -6.41
C GLU A 4 12.86 -0.81 -6.16
N LEU A 5 12.09 -1.07 -7.22
CA LEU A 5 11.02 -2.05 -7.24
C LEU A 5 11.59 -3.48 -7.16
N ALA A 6 11.25 -4.19 -6.10
CA ALA A 6 11.67 -5.57 -5.88
C ALA A 6 10.47 -6.53 -5.91
N ILE A 7 10.74 -7.83 -6.00
CA ILE A 7 9.73 -8.89 -5.93
C ILE A 7 10.09 -9.81 -4.78
N LEU A 8 9.16 -9.98 -3.85
CA LEU A 8 9.20 -11.01 -2.82
C LEU A 8 8.51 -12.26 -3.35
N LEU A 9 9.19 -13.41 -3.29
CA LEU A 9 8.67 -14.70 -3.72
C LEU A 9 8.51 -15.61 -2.49
N ASP A 10 7.40 -16.34 -2.41
CA ASP A 10 7.31 -17.47 -1.49
C ASP A 10 8.15 -18.67 -2.02
N ASP A 11 8.41 -19.65 -1.16
CA ASP A 11 9.22 -20.82 -1.51
C ASP A 11 8.61 -21.62 -2.67
N ALA A 12 7.28 -21.67 -2.73
CA ALA A 12 6.60 -22.34 -3.83
C ALA A 12 6.87 -21.63 -5.15
N ALA A 13 6.93 -20.29 -5.16
CA ALA A 13 7.07 -19.48 -6.37
C ALA A 13 8.41 -19.73 -7.06
N LEU A 14 9.45 -20.11 -6.30
CA LEU A 14 10.73 -20.58 -6.85
C LEU A 14 10.58 -21.88 -7.66
N ALA A 15 9.61 -22.74 -7.30
CA ALA A 15 9.26 -23.95 -8.03
C ALA A 15 8.19 -23.73 -9.12
N GLY A 16 7.80 -22.47 -9.39
CA GLY A 16 6.86 -22.11 -10.45
C GLY A 16 5.37 -22.19 -10.08
N ALA A 17 5.04 -22.40 -8.80
CA ALA A 17 3.67 -22.40 -8.27
C ALA A 17 3.57 -21.44 -7.08
N GLY A 18 2.45 -20.80 -6.75
CA GLY A 18 2.39 -19.91 -5.57
C GLY A 18 2.39 -18.42 -5.92
N ARG A 19 2.93 -17.55 -5.06
CA ARG A 19 2.72 -16.10 -5.14
C ARG A 19 4.02 -15.28 -5.10
N GLY A 20 4.04 -14.24 -5.90
CA GLY A 20 5.02 -13.15 -5.84
C GLY A 20 4.34 -11.82 -5.54
N ILE A 21 5.00 -10.95 -4.79
CA ILE A 21 4.50 -9.63 -4.41
C ILE A 21 5.55 -8.59 -4.81
N PHE A 22 5.15 -7.58 -5.58
CA PHE A 22 5.98 -6.40 -5.75
C PHE A 22 6.07 -5.64 -4.43
N PHE A 23 7.23 -5.07 -4.11
CA PHE A 23 7.36 -4.19 -2.96
C PHE A 23 8.46 -3.15 -3.19
N MET A 24 8.26 -1.97 -2.61
CA MET A 24 9.24 -0.90 -2.56
C MET A 24 8.86 0.12 -1.47
N ASP A 25 9.73 1.11 -1.28
CA ASP A 25 9.38 2.29 -0.50
C ASP A 25 8.26 3.11 -1.13
N ALA A 26 7.16 3.29 -0.39
CA ALA A 26 6.02 4.08 -0.82
C ALA A 26 6.39 5.56 -1.05
N ALA A 27 7.31 6.14 -0.28
CA ALA A 27 7.73 7.53 -0.48
C ALA A 27 8.53 7.74 -1.78
N GLY A 28 9.18 6.68 -2.26
CA GLY A 28 10.00 6.66 -3.48
C GLY A 28 9.26 6.21 -4.74
N ILE A 29 7.99 5.81 -4.65
CA ILE A 29 7.28 5.20 -5.79
C ILE A 29 7.00 6.18 -6.93
N THR A 30 7.21 5.73 -8.15
CA THR A 30 6.92 6.49 -9.37
C THR A 30 5.66 5.98 -10.08
N ALA A 31 5.15 6.79 -11.02
CA ALA A 31 4.04 6.36 -11.88
C ALA A 31 4.43 5.15 -12.76
N ALA A 32 5.69 5.07 -13.17
CA ALA A 32 6.20 3.93 -13.95
C ALA A 32 6.17 2.65 -13.13
N ASP A 33 6.52 2.70 -11.84
CA ASP A 33 6.44 1.56 -10.92
C ASP A 33 4.99 1.11 -10.74
N VAL A 34 4.06 2.05 -10.48
CA VAL A 34 2.63 1.75 -10.37
C VAL A 34 2.09 1.11 -11.66
N ASN A 35 2.49 1.62 -12.83
CA ASN A 35 2.09 1.05 -14.10
C ASN A 35 2.66 -0.37 -14.29
N ARG A 36 3.90 -0.59 -13.87
CA ARG A 36 4.55 -1.91 -13.92
C ARG A 36 3.84 -2.92 -13.00
N MET A 37 3.50 -2.50 -11.78
CA MET A 37 2.70 -3.29 -10.83
C MET A 37 1.32 -3.62 -11.41
N ALA A 38 0.63 -2.64 -12.00
CA ALA A 38 -0.69 -2.84 -12.59
C ALA A 38 -0.65 -3.78 -13.81
N THR A 39 0.38 -3.65 -14.66
CA THR A 39 0.51 -4.41 -15.91
C THR A 39 0.95 -5.84 -15.67
N HIS A 40 1.96 -6.04 -14.81
CA HIS A 40 2.61 -7.34 -14.60
C HIS A 40 2.19 -8.03 -13.30
N GLY A 41 1.96 -7.27 -12.23
CA GLY A 41 1.49 -7.82 -10.97
C GLY A 41 0.00 -8.18 -11.02
N ARG A 42 -0.82 -7.34 -11.67
CA ARG A 42 -2.28 -7.51 -11.84
C ARG A 42 -3.04 -7.78 -10.54
N GLY A 43 -2.44 -7.41 -9.41
CA GLY A 43 -3.00 -7.51 -8.07
C GLY A 43 -3.49 -6.17 -7.55
N VAL A 44 -3.86 -6.15 -6.27
CA VAL A 44 -4.23 -4.92 -5.57
C VAL A 44 -2.96 -4.18 -5.16
N ILE A 45 -2.81 -2.95 -5.63
CA ILE A 45 -1.76 -2.03 -5.19
C ILE A 45 -2.23 -1.39 -3.87
N SER A 46 -1.44 -1.55 -2.82
CA SER A 46 -1.82 -1.16 -1.45
C SER A 46 -0.71 -0.34 -0.80
N ALA A 47 -0.93 0.15 0.42
CA ALA A 47 0.14 0.70 1.25
C ALA A 47 0.02 0.04 2.62
N SER A 48 1.04 -0.73 2.99
CA SER A 48 1.10 -1.31 4.33
C SER A 48 1.69 -0.35 5.35
N MET A 49 1.06 -0.26 6.51
CA MET A 49 1.48 0.63 7.60
C MET A 49 1.14 0.04 8.97
N SER A 50 1.73 0.62 10.02
CA SER A 50 1.36 0.30 11.40
C SER A 50 -0.03 0.83 11.75
N LEU A 51 -0.64 0.23 12.78
CA LEU A 51 -1.91 0.72 13.32
C LEU A 51 -1.80 2.15 13.86
N SER A 52 -0.67 2.49 14.50
CA SER A 52 -0.42 3.84 15.02
C SER A 52 -0.35 4.87 13.90
N ARG A 53 0.25 4.51 12.75
CA ARG A 53 0.29 5.38 11.57
C ARG A 53 -1.10 5.60 10.97
N ALA A 54 -1.89 4.53 10.83
CA ALA A 54 -3.27 4.63 10.37
C ALA A 54 -4.10 5.57 11.27
N PHE A 55 -3.96 5.45 12.59
CA PHE A 55 -4.63 6.32 13.56
C PHE A 55 -4.17 7.78 13.44
N ALA A 56 -2.85 8.02 13.33
CA ALA A 56 -2.29 9.36 13.18
C ALA A 56 -2.76 10.07 11.88
N LEU A 57 -3.02 9.31 10.82
CA LEU A 57 -3.57 9.82 9.56
C LEU A 57 -5.11 9.89 9.54
N GLY A 58 -5.78 9.49 10.63
CA GLY A 58 -7.25 9.46 10.69
C GLY A 58 -7.91 8.43 9.77
N ILE A 59 -7.17 7.42 9.31
CA ILE A 59 -7.69 6.41 8.39
C ILE A 59 -8.41 5.32 9.19
N GLY A 60 -9.74 5.34 9.12
CA GLY A 60 -10.59 4.36 9.79
C GLY A 60 -10.57 2.97 9.15
N ARG A 61 -11.19 2.00 9.85
CA ARG A 61 -11.44 0.66 9.29
C ARG A 61 -12.44 0.75 8.14
N MET A 62 -12.29 -0.12 7.16
CA MET A 62 -13.31 -0.28 6.12
C MET A 62 -14.63 -0.73 6.75
N GLU A 63 -15.72 -0.01 6.47
CA GLU A 63 -17.06 -0.39 6.96
C GLU A 63 -17.41 -1.80 6.43
N ARG A 64 -17.96 -2.65 7.31
CA ARG A 64 -18.34 -4.05 7.02
C ARG A 64 -17.17 -5.00 6.69
N ALA A 65 -15.93 -4.69 7.07
CA ALA A 65 -14.82 -5.63 6.92
C ALA A 65 -15.10 -6.94 7.68
N ARG A 66 -15.24 -8.06 6.96
CA ARG A 66 -15.19 -9.40 7.56
C ARG A 66 -13.77 -9.65 8.04
N VAL A 67 -13.56 -9.66 9.35
CA VAL A 67 -12.26 -9.98 9.93
C VAL A 67 -12.03 -11.49 9.80
N ARG A 68 -11.31 -11.86 8.76
CA ARG A 68 -10.75 -13.20 8.63
C ARG A 68 -9.35 -13.21 9.25
N PRO A 69 -8.99 -14.22 10.06
CA PRO A 69 -7.66 -14.31 10.66
C PRO A 69 -6.53 -14.34 9.65
N ASP A 70 -6.80 -14.72 8.39
CA ASP A 70 -5.82 -14.93 7.32
C ASP A 70 -5.86 -13.86 6.22
N CYS A 71 -6.64 -12.78 6.39
CA CYS A 71 -6.70 -11.69 5.41
C CYS A 71 -6.02 -10.40 5.91
N PRO A 72 -5.42 -9.60 5.03
CA PRO A 72 -4.94 -8.26 5.38
C PRO A 72 -6.07 -7.42 5.97
N ALA A 73 -5.77 -6.69 7.04
CA ALA A 73 -6.71 -5.77 7.66
C ALA A 73 -6.77 -4.47 6.83
N PHE A 74 -7.47 -4.50 5.71
CA PHE A 74 -7.68 -3.33 4.86
C PHE A 74 -8.46 -2.23 5.61
N LEU A 75 -7.99 -1.01 5.43
CA LEU A 75 -8.58 0.21 5.94
C LEU A 75 -9.51 0.83 4.89
N ALA A 76 -10.22 1.89 5.27
CA ALA A 76 -10.98 2.70 4.32
C ALA A 76 -10.07 3.14 3.17
N SER A 77 -10.59 3.10 1.94
CA SER A 77 -9.80 3.54 0.79
C SER A 77 -9.58 5.05 0.82
N VAL A 78 -8.44 5.46 0.28
CA VAL A 78 -7.95 6.84 0.35
C VAL A 78 -7.40 7.31 -1.00
N GLU A 79 -7.39 8.62 -1.15
CA GLU A 79 -6.80 9.38 -2.25
C GLU A 79 -5.98 10.52 -1.64
N ALA A 80 -4.89 10.95 -2.27
CA ALA A 80 -4.28 12.23 -1.91
C ALA A 80 -5.28 13.37 -2.15
N SER A 81 -5.38 14.30 -1.21
CA SER A 81 -6.23 15.50 -1.36
C SER A 81 -5.83 16.31 -2.59
N ALA A 82 -4.54 16.29 -2.95
CA ALA A 82 -3.98 16.93 -4.14
C ALA A 82 -4.31 16.25 -5.48
N CYS A 83 -4.98 15.10 -5.50
CA CYS A 83 -5.47 14.49 -6.75
C CYS A 83 -6.59 15.36 -7.35
N CYS A 84 -6.43 15.72 -8.62
CA CYS A 84 -7.27 16.70 -9.32
C CYS A 84 -8.31 16.07 -10.26
N GLU A 85 -8.16 14.80 -10.62
CA GLU A 85 -9.04 14.14 -11.59
C GLU A 85 -9.81 12.99 -10.94
N THR A 86 -9.43 11.75 -11.27
CA THR A 86 -10.21 10.56 -10.93
C THR A 86 -9.57 9.77 -9.79
N GLY A 87 -8.25 9.85 -9.63
CA GLY A 87 -7.49 9.09 -8.63
C GLY A 87 -6.94 7.75 -9.11
N ILE A 88 -7.45 7.19 -10.22
CA ILE A 88 -7.09 5.82 -10.66
C ILE A 88 -5.86 5.78 -11.59
N SER A 89 -5.44 6.91 -12.14
CA SER A 89 -4.27 6.97 -13.02
C SER A 89 -3.01 6.48 -12.31
N ALA A 90 -1.99 6.08 -13.07
CA ALA A 90 -0.73 5.65 -12.46
C ALA A 90 -0.05 6.80 -11.70
N GLU A 91 -0.15 8.04 -12.20
CA GLU A 91 0.39 9.22 -11.52
C GLU A 91 -0.35 9.54 -10.22
N GLU A 92 -1.67 9.53 -10.23
CA GLU A 92 -2.48 9.85 -9.05
C GLU A 92 -2.36 8.77 -7.97
N ARG A 93 -2.37 7.49 -8.35
CA ARG A 93 -2.08 6.41 -7.40
C ARG A 93 -0.68 6.52 -6.82
N ALA A 94 0.33 6.81 -7.64
CA ALA A 94 1.70 7.04 -7.13
C ALA A 94 1.76 8.24 -6.20
N LEU A 95 1.01 9.32 -6.48
CA LEU A 95 0.90 10.47 -5.58
C LEU A 95 0.29 10.06 -4.24
N THR A 96 -0.84 9.35 -4.24
CA THR A 96 -1.48 8.83 -3.02
C THR A 96 -0.54 7.95 -2.21
N LEU A 97 0.18 7.03 -2.86
CA LEU A 97 1.14 6.14 -2.21
C LEU A 97 2.33 6.92 -1.60
N ARG A 98 2.89 7.90 -2.32
CA ARG A 98 3.92 8.79 -1.77
C ARG A 98 3.42 9.61 -0.59
N THR A 99 2.19 10.11 -0.65
CA THR A 99 1.57 10.83 0.48
C THR A 99 1.46 9.91 1.68
N LEU A 100 1.04 8.66 1.52
CA LEU A 100 0.97 7.72 2.65
C LEU A 100 2.34 7.42 3.28
N GLY A 101 3.39 7.34 2.46
CA GLY A 101 4.76 7.02 2.86
C GLY A 101 5.59 8.19 3.43
N ARG A 102 5.10 9.43 3.40
CA ARG A 102 5.83 10.59 3.94
C ARG A 102 5.60 10.77 5.43
N ALA A 103 6.65 10.95 6.22
CA ALA A 103 6.54 11.09 7.68
C ALA A 103 5.70 12.31 8.10
N GLU A 104 5.77 13.39 7.32
CA GLU A 104 5.15 14.68 7.61
C GLU A 104 3.67 14.76 7.22
N THR A 105 3.15 13.72 6.56
CA THR A 105 1.76 13.71 6.11
C THR A 105 0.79 13.78 7.28
N ALA A 106 -0.16 14.69 7.16
CA ALA A 106 -1.22 14.96 8.11
C ALA A 106 -2.57 14.41 7.61
N PRO A 107 -3.58 14.23 8.48
CA PRO A 107 -4.90 13.74 8.08
C PRO A 107 -5.56 14.50 6.93
N GLY A 108 -5.35 15.83 6.82
CA GLY A 108 -5.93 16.65 5.76
C GLY A 108 -5.35 16.42 4.36
N ASP A 109 -4.20 15.75 4.27
CA ASP A 109 -3.54 15.44 2.98
C ASP A 109 -4.17 14.24 2.27
N LEU A 110 -5.09 13.55 2.94
CA LEU A 110 -5.78 12.37 2.43
C LEU A 110 -7.30 12.57 2.52
N LYS A 111 -8.01 12.10 1.50
CA LYS A 111 -9.47 12.07 1.45
C LYS A 111 -9.95 10.64 1.26
N SER A 112 -11.15 10.36 1.77
CA SER A 112 -11.82 9.07 1.62
C SER A 112 -13.24 9.29 1.10
N PRO A 113 -13.76 8.43 0.19
CA PRO A 113 -13.11 7.27 -0.42
C PRO A 113 -12.05 7.64 -1.47
N GLY A 114 -11.26 6.64 -1.89
CA GLY A 114 -10.29 6.76 -2.99
C GLY A 114 -9.89 5.40 -3.59
N HIS A 115 -8.82 5.39 -4.40
CA HIS A 115 -8.40 4.21 -5.17
C HIS A 115 -7.27 3.37 -4.55
N ILE A 116 -6.60 3.87 -3.51
CA ILE A 116 -5.65 3.08 -2.73
C ILE A 116 -6.34 2.53 -1.49
N MET A 117 -6.19 1.24 -1.22
CA MET A 117 -6.70 0.60 -0.01
C MET A 117 -5.53 0.26 0.91
N PRO A 118 -5.23 1.09 1.92
CA PRO A 118 -4.14 0.80 2.85
C PRO A 118 -4.47 -0.43 3.69
N ALA A 119 -3.44 -1.11 4.18
CA ALA A 119 -3.59 -2.27 5.04
C ALA A 119 -2.75 -2.11 6.32
N VAL A 120 -3.31 -2.54 7.45
CA VAL A 120 -2.53 -2.69 8.67
C VAL A 120 -1.82 -4.04 8.65
N VAL A 121 -0.50 -4.01 8.81
CA VAL A 121 0.32 -5.22 9.00
C VAL A 121 0.66 -5.31 10.48
N MET A 122 0.35 -6.44 11.10
CA MET A 122 0.82 -6.75 12.46
C MET A 122 2.30 -7.10 12.40
N GLU A 123 3.11 -6.55 13.30
CA GLU A 123 4.56 -6.79 13.33
C GLU A 123 4.92 -8.28 13.31
N SER A 124 4.18 -9.10 14.08
CA SER A 124 4.34 -10.57 14.11
C SER A 124 4.05 -11.29 12.80
N ARG A 125 3.45 -10.59 11.82
CA ARG A 125 3.10 -11.10 10.49
C ARG A 125 3.83 -10.37 9.37
N SER A 126 4.66 -9.38 9.71
CA SER A 126 5.53 -8.79 8.72
C SER A 126 6.66 -9.77 8.45
N VAL A 127 6.74 -10.24 7.21
CA VAL A 127 7.94 -10.92 6.68
C VAL A 127 9.12 -9.96 6.51
N LEU A 128 8.88 -8.67 6.76
CA LEU A 128 9.81 -7.55 6.70
C LEU A 128 9.64 -6.70 7.99
N PRO A 129 10.00 -7.21 9.18
CA PRO A 129 9.68 -6.59 10.48
C PRO A 129 10.30 -5.19 10.67
N ASP A 130 11.45 -4.91 10.07
CA ASP A 130 12.11 -3.60 10.13
C ASP A 130 11.60 -2.58 9.10
N PHE A 131 10.61 -2.95 8.27
CA PHE A 131 10.17 -2.18 7.12
C PHE A 131 8.80 -1.53 7.38
N GLY A 132 8.79 -0.53 8.27
CA GLY A 132 7.59 0.06 8.88
C GLY A 132 6.54 0.73 7.98
N GLN A 133 6.72 0.80 6.65
CA GLN A 133 5.75 1.42 5.72
C GLN A 133 5.80 0.86 4.27
N ALA A 134 6.22 -0.40 4.09
CA ALA A 134 6.60 -0.91 2.77
C ALA A 134 5.87 -2.19 2.39
N ILE A 135 4.65 -2.06 1.86
CA ILE A 135 4.14 -3.01 0.85
C ILE A 135 3.28 -2.19 -0.10
N VAL A 136 3.68 -2.13 -1.37
CA VAL A 136 2.94 -1.58 -2.50
C VAL A 136 2.92 -2.57 -3.64
#